data_AF-A0A7C3ZSK4-F1
#
_entry.id   AF-A0A7C3ZSK4-F1
#
_cell.length_a   1.000
_cell.length_b   1.000
_cell.length_c   1.000
_cell.angle_alpha   90.00
_cell.angle_beta   90.00
_cell.angle_gamma   90.00
#
_symmetry.space_group_name_H-M   'P 1'
#
loop_
_entity.id
_entity.type
_entity.pdbx_description
1 polymer ?
#
loop_
_entity_poly.entity_id
_entity_poly.type
_entity_poly.pdbx_seq_one_letter_code
_entity_poly.pdbx_strand_id
1 'polypeptide(L)'
;MAQEELAAVRGTRCVVGMDVGGSGIKLGLFAVDGSCIRDMTVATPQPATPEAVLGAMVEAIARLDPSNQSEAIGVGTPGPVDATGRVAKIAINLSGWHNVPLAEWLEAKTGKPTVLANDANCAGMGEAWVGAGRGCRNFIMLTLGTGVGGAIILDGKLFVGHNGAAGELGLVTLNLYGPECNSGNRGSLEQYVSVQAIRRQTGGMEPDHLAHMAKAGNRQAHEFWESYGHHLGAGLASLIYVLSPEVVAIGGGISASADLFLPAAIGEVERRVLPECRQGLQIIPAQLGGKAGTVGAAKLACSLISGH
;
A
#
# COMPACT_ATOMS: atom_id res chain seq x y z
N MET A 1 20.32 24.60 17.00
CA MET A 1 19.29 23.89 16.22
C MET A 1 19.68 22.43 15.91
N ALA A 2 20.78 22.13 15.22
CA ALA A 2 21.14 20.72 14.91
C ALA A 2 21.53 19.84 16.12
N GLN A 3 22.04 20.42 17.21
CA GLN A 3 22.43 19.66 18.41
C GLN A 3 21.25 19.31 19.34
N GLU A 4 20.13 20.02 19.27
CA GLU A 4 18.93 19.75 20.08
C GLU A 4 18.07 18.65 19.46
N GLU A 5 17.98 18.57 18.12
CA GLU A 5 17.37 17.43 17.41
C GLU A 5 18.13 16.12 17.64
N LEU A 6 19.47 16.15 17.72
CA LEU A 6 20.27 14.97 18.06
C LEU A 6 20.10 14.51 19.52
N ALA A 7 19.71 15.39 20.43
CA ALA A 7 19.50 15.06 21.84
C ALA A 7 18.14 14.38 22.09
N ALA A 8 17.09 14.75 21.33
CA ALA A 8 15.75 14.15 21.42
C ALA A 8 15.71 12.67 20.96
N VAL A 9 16.71 12.22 20.21
CA VAL A 9 16.83 10.84 19.71
C VAL A 9 17.45 9.90 20.76
N ARG A 10 18.15 10.43 21.78
CA ARG A 10 18.74 9.60 22.84
C ARG A 10 17.66 9.07 23.78
N GLY A 11 17.22 7.83 23.53
CA GLY A 11 16.24 7.10 24.35
C GLY A 11 14.95 6.75 23.61
N THR A 12 14.76 7.28 22.41
CA THR A 12 13.59 6.95 21.57
C THR A 12 13.86 5.66 20.81
N ARG A 13 13.06 4.63 21.05
CA ARG A 13 13.11 3.36 20.30
C ARG A 13 12.82 3.63 18.84
N CYS A 14 13.66 3.11 17.95
CA CYS A 14 13.60 3.39 16.51
C CYS A 14 13.54 2.12 15.68
N VAL A 15 12.95 2.22 14.49
CA VAL A 15 12.87 1.15 13.48
C VAL A 15 13.14 1.69 12.09
N VAL A 16 13.55 0.84 11.16
CA VAL A 16 13.66 1.20 9.74
C VAL A 16 12.46 0.63 8.98
N GLY A 17 11.80 1.47 8.19
CA GLY A 17 10.77 1.05 7.23
C GLY A 17 11.23 1.30 5.80
N MET A 18 11.08 0.31 4.94
CA MET A 18 11.55 0.33 3.55
C MET A 18 10.41 -0.01 2.59
N ASP A 19 10.42 0.60 1.41
CA ASP A 19 9.49 0.34 0.30
C ASP A 19 10.32 0.14 -0.97
N VAL A 20 10.37 -1.10 -1.45
CA VAL A 20 11.20 -1.52 -2.60
C VAL A 20 10.36 -1.44 -3.88
N GLY A 21 10.61 -0.43 -4.70
CA GLY A 21 10.02 -0.29 -6.02
C GLY A 21 10.96 -0.73 -7.15
N GLY A 22 10.44 -0.77 -8.39
CA GLY A 22 11.24 -1.12 -9.58
C GLY A 22 12.31 -0.06 -9.94
N SER A 23 12.08 1.20 -9.61
CA SER A 23 12.98 2.32 -9.94
C SER A 23 13.68 2.94 -8.73
N GLY A 24 13.13 2.77 -7.52
CA GLY A 24 13.73 3.31 -6.31
C GLY A 24 13.34 2.52 -5.07
N ILE A 25 14.23 2.57 -4.07
CA ILE A 25 14.04 2.03 -2.75
C ILE A 25 13.91 3.22 -1.80
N LYS A 26 12.73 3.39 -1.20
CA LYS A 26 12.46 4.43 -0.21
C LYS A 26 12.66 3.87 1.18
N LEU A 27 13.24 4.66 2.08
CA LEU A 27 13.64 4.22 3.41
C LEU A 27 13.36 5.34 4.40
N GLY A 28 12.94 5.00 5.61
CA GLY A 28 12.88 5.94 6.71
C GLY A 28 13.26 5.31 8.04
N LEU A 29 13.88 6.12 8.90
CA LEU A 29 14.10 5.81 10.30
C LEU A 29 12.95 6.46 11.08
N PHE A 30 12.18 5.65 11.79
CA PHE A 30 10.98 6.07 12.50
C PHE A 30 11.11 5.77 13.99
N ALA A 31 10.59 6.66 14.82
CA ALA A 31 10.31 6.35 16.20
C ALA A 31 9.10 5.41 16.32
N VAL A 32 9.00 4.65 17.42
CA VAL A 32 7.88 3.73 17.68
C VAL A 32 6.51 4.39 17.84
N ASP A 33 6.45 5.72 17.92
CA ASP A 33 5.20 6.50 17.90
C ASP A 33 4.73 6.87 16.47
N GLY A 34 5.56 6.59 15.46
CA GLY A 34 5.29 6.90 14.05
C GLY A 34 5.97 8.15 13.52
N SER A 35 6.69 8.89 14.36
CA SER A 35 7.45 10.07 13.94
C SER A 35 8.60 9.68 13.00
N CYS A 36 8.64 10.28 11.80
CA CYS A 36 9.77 10.12 10.89
C CYS A 36 10.95 10.97 11.37
N ILE A 37 12.08 10.34 11.69
CA ILE A 37 13.29 11.02 12.13
C ILE A 37 14.10 11.47 10.92
N ARG A 38 14.30 10.56 9.95
CA ARG A 38 15.00 10.80 8.69
C ARG A 38 14.45 9.87 7.62
N ASP A 39 14.46 10.32 6.37
CA ASP A 39 14.13 9.49 5.21
C ASP A 39 15.11 9.73 4.05
N MET A 40 15.20 8.75 3.16
CA MET A 40 15.94 8.87 1.91
C MET A 40 15.38 7.93 0.84
N THR A 41 15.74 8.20 -0.41
CA THR A 41 15.47 7.31 -1.54
C THR A 41 16.77 7.02 -2.27
N VAL A 42 17.01 5.76 -2.63
CA VAL A 42 18.11 5.33 -3.47
C VAL A 42 17.56 4.67 -4.74
N ALA A 43 18.33 4.66 -5.82
CA ALA A 43 17.93 3.98 -7.05
C ALA A 43 17.90 2.46 -6.82
N THR A 44 16.90 1.78 -7.38
CA THR A 44 16.91 0.31 -7.43
C THR A 44 17.97 -0.12 -8.45
N PRO A 45 18.96 -0.95 -8.07
CA PRO A 45 20.00 -1.40 -8.99
C PRO A 45 19.45 -2.06 -10.25
N GLN A 46 20.18 -1.95 -11.35
CA GLN A 46 19.84 -2.60 -12.63
C GLN A 46 21.04 -3.43 -13.11
N PRO A 47 20.88 -4.75 -13.34
CA PRO A 47 19.66 -5.54 -13.14
C PRO A 47 19.24 -5.64 -11.66
N ALA A 48 17.93 -5.62 -11.41
CA ALA A 48 17.35 -5.64 -10.06
C ALA A 48 17.33 -7.05 -9.43
N THR A 49 18.48 -7.73 -9.43
CA THR A 49 18.61 -9.07 -8.84
C THR A 49 18.47 -9.02 -7.31
N PRO A 50 18.03 -10.12 -6.67
CA PRO A 50 17.89 -10.17 -5.21
C PRO A 50 19.16 -9.72 -4.46
N GLU A 51 20.34 -10.15 -4.88
CA GLU A 51 21.61 -9.83 -4.25
C GLU A 51 22.00 -8.36 -4.44
N ALA A 52 21.77 -7.80 -5.64
CA ALA A 52 22.07 -6.40 -5.93
C ALA A 52 21.18 -5.47 -5.10
N VAL A 53 19.87 -5.77 -5.05
CA VAL A 53 18.91 -5.03 -4.24
C VAL A 53 19.24 -5.15 -2.76
N LEU A 54 19.55 -6.35 -2.25
CA LEU A 54 20.00 -6.56 -0.87
C LEU A 54 21.23 -5.71 -0.55
N GLY A 55 22.23 -5.66 -1.44
CA GLY A 55 23.42 -4.83 -1.27
C GLY A 55 23.07 -3.35 -1.13
N ALA A 56 22.22 -2.83 -2.02
CA ALA A 56 21.76 -1.44 -1.98
C ALA A 56 20.95 -1.14 -0.71
N MET A 57 20.12 -2.07 -0.27
CA MET A 57 19.37 -1.98 0.99
C MET A 57 20.30 -1.83 2.20
N VAL A 58 21.32 -2.69 2.32
CA VAL A 58 22.28 -2.68 3.44
C VAL A 58 23.10 -1.39 3.45
N GLU A 59 23.60 -0.94 2.30
CA GLU A 59 24.35 0.33 2.20
C GLU A 59 23.46 1.51 2.63
N ALA A 60 22.23 1.55 2.15
CA ALA A 60 21.34 2.66 2.42
C ALA A 60 20.85 2.67 3.89
N ILE A 61 20.67 1.50 4.52
CA ILE A 61 20.44 1.39 5.97
C ILE A 61 21.62 1.99 6.75
N ALA A 62 22.86 1.62 6.39
CA ALA A 62 24.05 2.14 7.08
C ALA A 62 24.20 3.67 6.95
N ARG A 63 23.79 4.24 5.81
CA ARG A 63 23.76 5.69 5.58
C ARG A 63 22.63 6.39 6.33
N LEU A 64 21.45 5.77 6.41
CA LEU A 64 20.28 6.30 7.09
C LEU A 64 20.42 6.24 8.62
N ASP A 65 21.02 5.17 9.14
CA ASP A 65 21.21 4.90 10.57
C ASP A 65 22.69 4.62 10.91
N PRO A 66 23.59 5.63 10.77
CA PRO A 66 25.02 5.46 11.03
C PRO A 66 25.35 5.16 12.49
N SER A 67 24.44 5.47 13.41
CA SER A 67 24.56 5.15 14.84
C SER A 67 24.03 3.76 15.20
N ASN A 68 23.51 3.02 14.20
CA ASN A 68 22.94 1.69 14.34
C ASN A 68 21.89 1.57 15.46
N GLN A 69 21.06 2.61 15.63
CA GLN A 69 20.13 2.72 16.75
C GLN A 69 18.79 2.02 16.50
N SER A 70 18.45 1.69 15.26
CA SER A 70 17.19 1.00 14.98
C SER A 70 17.20 -0.42 15.54
N GLU A 71 16.08 -0.87 16.09
CA GLU A 71 15.96 -2.17 16.73
C GLU A 71 15.44 -3.26 15.77
N ALA A 72 14.73 -2.86 14.71
CA ALA A 72 14.16 -3.77 13.71
C ALA A 72 14.02 -3.10 12.34
N ILE A 73 13.79 -3.93 11.32
CA ILE A 73 13.60 -3.53 9.93
C ILE A 73 12.28 -4.10 9.41
N GLY A 74 11.52 -3.27 8.70
CA GLY A 74 10.35 -3.69 7.95
C GLY A 74 10.53 -3.34 6.48
N VAL A 75 10.08 -4.22 5.59
CA VAL A 75 10.26 -4.05 4.14
C VAL A 75 8.95 -4.35 3.41
N GLY A 76 8.47 -3.36 2.64
CA GLY A 76 7.50 -3.54 1.58
C GLY A 76 8.18 -4.01 0.31
N THR A 77 7.74 -5.16 -0.22
CA THR A 77 8.22 -5.69 -1.51
C THR A 77 7.08 -5.71 -2.52
N PRO A 78 7.35 -5.58 -3.83
CA PRO A 78 6.30 -5.72 -4.81
C PRO A 78 5.91 -7.20 -4.89
N GLY A 79 4.61 -7.49 -4.99
CA GLY A 79 4.12 -8.86 -5.08
C GLY A 79 4.05 -9.63 -3.76
N PRO A 80 3.65 -10.91 -3.80
CA PRO A 80 3.27 -11.68 -2.62
C PRO A 80 4.46 -12.00 -1.70
N VAL A 81 4.18 -11.92 -0.41
CA VAL A 81 5.06 -12.38 0.69
C VAL A 81 4.43 -13.61 1.33
N ASP A 82 5.23 -14.48 1.94
CA ASP A 82 4.70 -15.62 2.67
C ASP A 82 3.98 -15.22 3.98
N ALA A 83 3.21 -16.15 4.54
CA ALA A 83 2.41 -15.87 5.74
C ALA A 83 3.24 -15.50 6.98
N THR A 84 4.52 -15.90 7.03
CA THR A 84 5.42 -15.57 8.14
C THR A 84 6.06 -14.20 8.01
N GLY A 85 5.95 -13.54 6.85
CA GLY A 85 6.57 -12.24 6.59
C GLY A 85 8.08 -12.33 6.45
N ARG A 86 8.61 -13.42 5.87
CA ARG A 86 10.05 -13.73 5.83
C ARG A 86 10.59 -13.89 4.42
N VAL A 87 9.75 -14.33 3.49
CA VAL A 87 10.11 -14.72 2.13
C VAL A 87 9.33 -13.89 1.13
N ALA A 88 10.05 -13.16 0.27
CA ALA A 88 9.47 -12.54 -0.92
C ALA A 88 9.26 -13.63 -1.98
N LYS A 89 8.00 -14.06 -2.15
CA LYS A 89 7.68 -15.21 -3.00
C LYS A 89 7.92 -14.89 -4.48
N ILE A 90 7.44 -13.74 -4.92
CA ILE A 90 7.60 -13.22 -6.28
C ILE A 90 7.69 -11.70 -6.17
N ALA A 91 8.64 -11.10 -6.89
CA ALA A 91 8.65 -9.66 -7.11
C ALA A 91 8.37 -9.34 -8.57
N ILE A 92 7.10 -9.02 -8.87
CA ILE A 92 6.57 -8.90 -10.25
C ILE A 92 7.33 -7.90 -11.13
N ASN A 93 8.00 -6.92 -10.53
CA ASN A 93 8.74 -5.86 -11.24
C ASN A 93 10.26 -5.93 -11.00
N LEU A 94 10.79 -6.98 -10.37
CA LEU A 94 12.22 -7.14 -10.09
C LEU A 94 12.72 -8.48 -10.66
N SER A 95 13.88 -8.46 -11.34
CA SER A 95 14.40 -9.63 -12.05
C SER A 95 14.95 -10.70 -11.11
N GLY A 96 14.53 -11.96 -11.27
CA GLY A 96 15.13 -13.11 -10.58
C GLY A 96 14.59 -13.40 -9.18
N TRP A 97 13.49 -12.76 -8.78
CA TRP A 97 12.90 -12.92 -7.45
C TRP A 97 11.90 -14.07 -7.39
N HIS A 98 12.34 -15.21 -6.85
CA HIS A 98 11.49 -16.37 -6.59
C HIS A 98 11.86 -17.00 -5.25
N ASN A 99 10.93 -16.96 -4.29
CA ASN A 99 11.12 -17.47 -2.92
C ASN A 99 12.42 -16.98 -2.26
N VAL A 100 12.67 -15.67 -2.33
CA VAL A 100 13.87 -15.05 -1.77
C VAL A 100 13.69 -14.90 -0.25
N PRO A 101 14.53 -15.51 0.60
CA PRO A 101 14.45 -15.38 2.06
C PRO A 101 15.06 -14.04 2.52
N LEU A 102 14.50 -12.93 2.02
CA LEU A 102 15.06 -11.58 2.16
C LEU A 102 15.22 -11.16 3.62
N ALA A 103 14.29 -11.55 4.50
CA ALA A 103 14.37 -11.20 5.91
C ALA A 103 15.60 -11.83 6.60
N GLU A 104 15.88 -13.10 6.30
CA GLU A 104 17.07 -13.80 6.82
C GLU A 104 18.36 -13.18 6.27
N TRP A 105 18.38 -12.82 4.98
CA TRP A 105 19.53 -12.18 4.36
C TRP A 105 19.83 -10.80 4.96
N LEU A 106 18.80 -10.00 5.23
CA LEU A 106 18.96 -8.71 5.90
C LEU A 106 19.41 -8.86 7.34
N GLU A 107 18.86 -9.83 8.09
CA GLU A 107 19.28 -10.14 9.44
C GLU A 107 20.76 -10.54 9.50
N ALA A 108 21.21 -11.41 8.59
CA ALA A 108 22.61 -11.82 8.52
C ALA A 108 23.59 -10.65 8.25
N LYS A 109 23.12 -9.59 7.59
CA LYS A 109 23.93 -8.40 7.24
C LYS A 109 23.85 -7.26 8.24
N THR A 110 22.73 -7.15 8.96
CA THR A 110 22.43 -5.99 9.83
C THR A 110 22.36 -6.35 11.31
N GLY A 111 22.16 -7.62 11.65
CA GLY A 111 21.89 -8.08 13.01
C GLY A 111 20.51 -7.68 13.54
N LYS A 112 19.60 -7.16 12.69
CA LYS A 112 18.30 -6.62 13.09
C LYS A 112 17.16 -7.54 12.66
N PRO A 113 16.25 -7.92 13.58
CA PRO A 113 15.02 -8.61 13.23
C PRO A 113 14.29 -7.95 12.07
N THR A 114 13.89 -8.74 11.08
CA THR A 114 13.30 -8.25 9.83
C THR A 114 11.95 -8.90 9.52
N VAL A 115 10.98 -8.08 9.11
CA VAL A 115 9.66 -8.52 8.61
C VAL A 115 9.37 -7.92 7.24
N LEU A 116 8.71 -8.72 6.40
CA LEU A 116 8.30 -8.35 5.06
C LEU A 116 6.77 -8.29 4.97
N ALA A 117 6.27 -7.44 4.08
CA ALA A 117 4.91 -7.50 3.56
C ALA A 117 4.89 -7.01 2.11
N ASN A 118 3.79 -7.26 1.39
CA ASN A 118 3.63 -6.61 0.09
C ASN A 118 3.42 -5.09 0.26
N ASP A 119 3.68 -4.34 -0.81
CA ASP A 119 3.57 -2.88 -0.86
C ASP A 119 2.19 -2.34 -0.46
N ALA A 120 1.10 -2.98 -0.90
CA ALA A 120 -0.26 -2.60 -0.54
C ALA A 120 -0.55 -2.81 0.96
N ASN A 121 -0.13 -3.92 1.54
CA ASN A 121 -0.23 -4.23 2.97
C ASN A 121 0.58 -3.24 3.80
N CYS A 122 1.79 -2.90 3.36
CA CYS A 122 2.56 -1.83 3.98
C CYS A 122 1.80 -0.50 3.91
N ALA A 123 1.29 -0.09 2.75
CA ALA A 123 0.50 1.14 2.65
C ALA A 123 -0.71 1.14 3.60
N GLY A 124 -1.45 0.04 3.66
CA GLY A 124 -2.59 -0.13 4.56
C GLY A 124 -2.21 -0.07 6.04
N MET A 125 -1.13 -0.72 6.44
CA MET A 125 -0.62 -0.64 7.82
C MET A 125 -0.14 0.76 8.18
N GLY A 126 0.40 1.51 7.23
CA GLY A 126 0.79 2.91 7.44
C GLY A 126 -0.45 3.77 7.72
N GLU A 127 -1.45 3.68 6.86
CA GLU A 127 -2.71 4.43 7.01
C GLU A 127 -3.47 4.05 8.28
N ALA A 128 -3.50 2.76 8.64
CA ALA A 128 -4.11 2.29 9.89
C ALA A 128 -3.36 2.79 11.14
N TRP A 129 -2.05 3.04 11.04
CA TRP A 129 -1.24 3.45 12.18
C TRP A 129 -1.29 4.95 12.45
N VAL A 130 -0.97 5.77 11.44
CA VAL A 130 -0.83 7.24 11.60
C VAL A 130 -1.61 8.05 10.57
N GLY A 131 -2.30 7.38 9.64
CA GLY A 131 -3.05 8.04 8.56
C GLY A 131 -4.57 7.91 8.71
N ALA A 132 -5.24 7.67 7.59
CA ALA A 132 -6.70 7.69 7.45
C ALA A 132 -7.44 6.70 8.36
N GLY A 133 -6.80 5.61 8.79
CA GLY A 133 -7.37 4.59 9.65
C GLY A 133 -6.99 4.71 11.12
N ARG A 134 -6.34 5.81 11.54
CA ARG A 134 -5.84 5.96 12.91
C ARG A 134 -6.97 5.84 13.93
N GLY A 135 -6.84 4.86 14.82
CA GLY A 135 -7.82 4.59 15.89
C GLY A 135 -8.88 3.55 15.51
N CYS A 136 -8.95 3.14 14.24
CA CYS A 136 -9.83 2.06 13.80
C CYS A 136 -9.22 0.69 14.07
N ARG A 137 -10.07 -0.29 14.37
CA ARG A 137 -9.65 -1.69 14.53
C ARG A 137 -9.90 -2.49 13.25
N ASN A 138 -10.99 -2.19 12.54
CA ASN A 138 -11.33 -2.84 11.28
C ASN A 138 -11.26 -1.81 10.15
N PHE A 139 -10.31 -2.00 9.24
CA PHE A 139 -9.97 -1.04 8.21
C PHE A 139 -9.57 -1.78 6.94
N ILE A 140 -9.97 -1.27 5.78
CA ILE A 140 -9.39 -1.72 4.51
C ILE A 140 -8.86 -0.53 3.73
N MET A 141 -7.82 -0.79 2.93
CA MET A 141 -7.28 0.18 1.98
C MET A 141 -7.25 -0.43 0.59
N LEU A 142 -7.59 0.38 -0.41
CA LEU A 142 -7.31 0.08 -1.81
C LEU A 142 -6.27 1.05 -2.34
N THR A 143 -5.30 0.54 -3.10
CA THR A 143 -4.30 1.35 -3.82
C THR A 143 -4.64 1.37 -5.30
N LEU A 144 -5.14 2.49 -5.80
CA LEU A 144 -5.55 2.68 -7.19
C LEU A 144 -4.37 3.23 -8.01
N GLY A 145 -3.71 2.36 -8.77
CA GLY A 145 -2.52 2.71 -9.57
C GLY A 145 -2.46 1.90 -10.86
N THR A 146 -1.26 1.45 -11.25
CA THR A 146 -1.08 0.58 -12.43
C THR A 146 -2.01 -0.63 -12.38
N GLY A 147 -2.16 -1.22 -11.20
CA GLY A 147 -3.19 -2.18 -10.85
C GLY A 147 -3.99 -1.70 -9.64
N VAL A 148 -4.71 -2.60 -8.98
CA VAL A 148 -5.45 -2.32 -7.75
C VAL A 148 -5.00 -3.27 -6.64
N GLY A 149 -4.17 -2.75 -5.74
CA GLY A 149 -3.77 -3.47 -4.54
C GLY A 149 -4.76 -3.26 -3.41
N GLY A 150 -4.64 -4.09 -2.36
CA GLY A 150 -5.46 -3.96 -1.18
C GLY A 150 -4.75 -4.40 0.09
N ALA A 151 -5.26 -3.90 1.22
CA ALA A 151 -4.87 -4.31 2.55
C ALA A 151 -6.11 -4.48 3.41
N ILE A 152 -6.10 -5.49 4.27
CA ILE A 152 -7.16 -5.76 5.23
C ILE A 152 -6.54 -5.74 6.62
N ILE A 153 -7.08 -4.90 7.50
CA ILE A 153 -6.72 -4.82 8.90
C ILE A 153 -7.95 -5.23 9.71
N LEU A 154 -7.81 -6.30 10.50
CA LEU A 154 -8.84 -6.82 11.39
C LEU A 154 -8.31 -6.80 12.82
N ASP A 155 -9.10 -6.29 13.76
CA ASP A 155 -8.70 -6.15 15.16
C ASP A 155 -7.35 -5.41 15.36
N GLY A 156 -7.02 -4.48 14.47
CA GLY A 156 -5.76 -3.72 14.47
C GLY A 156 -4.56 -4.52 13.96
N LYS A 157 -4.77 -5.70 13.37
CA LYS A 157 -3.73 -6.58 12.82
C LYS A 157 -3.90 -6.76 11.32
N LEU A 158 -2.78 -6.80 10.60
CA LEU A 158 -2.77 -7.11 9.19
C LEU A 158 -3.29 -8.55 8.96
N PHE A 159 -4.30 -8.70 8.11
CA PHE A 159 -4.81 -9.99 7.69
C PHE A 159 -4.13 -10.44 6.39
N VAL A 160 -3.28 -11.46 6.49
CA VAL A 160 -2.50 -12.00 5.36
C VAL A 160 -3.02 -13.35 4.85
N GLY A 161 -4.03 -13.92 5.52
CA GLY A 161 -4.59 -15.24 5.20
C GLY A 161 -3.63 -16.41 5.48
N HIS A 162 -4.02 -17.61 5.08
CA HIS A 162 -3.28 -18.85 5.38
C HIS A 162 -1.85 -18.87 4.80
N ASN A 163 -1.66 -18.31 3.59
CA ASN A 163 -0.41 -18.39 2.82
C ASN A 163 0.26 -17.04 2.54
N GLY A 164 -0.21 -15.95 3.14
CA GLY A 164 0.33 -14.60 2.91
C GLY A 164 -0.25 -13.87 1.68
N ALA A 165 -1.24 -14.47 1.01
CA ALA A 165 -1.80 -14.00 -0.26
C ALA A 165 -3.22 -13.43 -0.14
N ALA A 166 -3.69 -13.13 1.08
CA ALA A 166 -4.96 -12.39 1.23
C ALA A 166 -4.77 -10.91 0.90
N GLY A 167 -5.89 -10.19 0.74
CA GLY A 167 -5.87 -8.75 0.50
C GLY A 167 -5.83 -8.33 -0.98
N GLU A 168 -6.01 -9.27 -1.92
CA GLU A 168 -6.14 -9.00 -3.37
C GLU A 168 -7.50 -8.38 -3.73
N LEU A 169 -7.84 -7.25 -3.10
CA LEU A 169 -9.15 -6.59 -3.17
C LEU A 169 -9.51 -6.13 -4.59
N GLY A 170 -8.51 -5.81 -5.41
CA GLY A 170 -8.68 -5.46 -6.82
C GLY A 170 -9.11 -6.62 -7.71
N LEU A 171 -8.95 -7.87 -7.25
CA LEU A 171 -9.28 -9.07 -8.01
C LEU A 171 -10.72 -9.57 -7.80
N VAL A 172 -11.56 -8.84 -7.05
CA VAL A 172 -13.00 -9.13 -6.95
C VAL A 172 -13.65 -9.04 -8.34
N THR A 173 -14.36 -10.09 -8.75
CA THR A 173 -15.04 -10.12 -10.07
C THR A 173 -16.30 -9.26 -10.08
N LEU A 174 -16.33 -8.25 -10.96
CA LEU A 174 -17.51 -7.43 -11.24
C LEU A 174 -18.31 -7.94 -12.44
N ASN A 175 -17.63 -8.48 -13.45
CA ASN A 175 -18.25 -8.95 -14.68
C ASN A 175 -17.59 -10.24 -15.17
N LEU A 176 -18.32 -11.35 -15.10
CA LEU A 176 -17.86 -12.67 -15.55
C LEU A 176 -17.38 -12.69 -17.01
N TYR A 177 -17.86 -11.76 -17.83
CA TYR A 177 -17.53 -11.64 -19.24
C TYR A 177 -16.74 -10.36 -19.56
N GLY A 178 -16.17 -9.69 -18.55
CA GLY A 178 -15.39 -8.46 -18.70
C GLY A 178 -14.00 -8.67 -19.36
N PRO A 179 -13.11 -7.67 -19.29
CA PRO A 179 -11.74 -7.79 -19.81
C PRO A 179 -10.91 -8.84 -19.07
N GLU A 180 -9.92 -9.44 -19.74
CA GLU A 180 -8.99 -10.39 -19.12
C GLU A 180 -8.05 -9.72 -18.12
N CYS A 181 -7.64 -10.46 -17.09
CA CYS A 181 -6.67 -10.03 -16.08
C CYS A 181 -5.42 -10.91 -16.16
N ASN A 182 -4.26 -10.35 -15.81
CA ASN A 182 -3.00 -11.11 -15.76
C ASN A 182 -3.02 -12.22 -14.70
N SER A 183 -3.92 -12.14 -13.72
CA SER A 183 -4.12 -13.17 -12.69
C SER A 183 -4.86 -14.42 -13.21
N GLY A 184 -5.34 -14.43 -14.45
CA GLY A 184 -6.25 -15.45 -14.98
C GLY A 184 -7.73 -15.21 -14.65
N ASN A 185 -8.05 -14.16 -13.88
CA ASN A 185 -9.44 -13.71 -13.67
C ASN A 185 -9.97 -12.94 -14.90
N ARG A 186 -11.27 -12.67 -14.95
CA ARG A 186 -11.94 -11.88 -15.97
C ARG A 186 -12.93 -10.90 -15.35
N GLY A 187 -12.88 -9.64 -15.81
CA GLY A 187 -13.69 -8.53 -15.34
C GLY A 187 -13.58 -8.29 -13.84
N SER A 188 -12.37 -8.35 -13.30
CA SER A 188 -12.09 -7.92 -11.93
C SER A 188 -12.28 -6.40 -11.77
N LEU A 189 -12.46 -5.94 -10.53
CA LEU A 189 -12.52 -4.51 -10.18
C LEU A 189 -11.33 -3.74 -10.79
N GLU A 190 -10.12 -4.30 -10.72
CA GLU A 190 -8.91 -3.73 -11.33
C GLU A 190 -9.08 -3.40 -12.82
N GLN A 191 -9.84 -4.21 -13.57
CA GLN A 191 -10.10 -3.97 -14.98
C GLN A 191 -11.02 -2.77 -15.22
N TYR A 192 -11.56 -2.13 -14.19
CA TYR A 192 -12.37 -0.93 -14.33
C TYR A 192 -11.76 0.28 -13.65
N VAL A 193 -10.95 0.09 -12.60
CA VAL A 193 -10.48 1.19 -11.75
C VAL A 193 -8.96 1.36 -11.66
N SER A 194 -8.19 0.68 -12.52
CA SER A 194 -6.73 0.89 -12.64
C SER A 194 -6.36 1.93 -13.71
N VAL A 195 -5.11 2.38 -13.70
CA VAL A 195 -4.53 3.24 -14.75
C VAL A 195 -4.64 2.56 -16.12
N GLN A 196 -4.41 1.24 -16.17
CA GLN A 196 -4.54 0.47 -17.40
C GLN A 196 -5.99 0.43 -17.90
N ALA A 197 -6.96 0.34 -16.99
CA ALA A 197 -8.37 0.43 -17.33
C ALA A 197 -8.73 1.81 -17.92
N ILE A 198 -8.26 2.89 -17.28
CA ILE A 198 -8.46 4.27 -17.76
C ILE A 198 -7.88 4.43 -19.17
N ARG A 199 -6.61 4.06 -19.38
CA ARG A 199 -5.97 4.14 -20.71
C ARG A 199 -6.75 3.36 -21.75
N ARG A 200 -7.18 2.13 -21.44
CA ARG A 200 -7.93 1.30 -22.38
C ARG A 200 -9.29 1.92 -22.75
N GLN A 201 -10.00 2.50 -21.80
CA GLN A 201 -11.33 3.07 -22.02
C GLN A 201 -11.31 4.45 -22.69
N THR A 202 -10.20 5.18 -22.59
CA THR A 202 -10.07 6.56 -23.08
C THR A 202 -9.18 6.70 -24.32
N GLY A 203 -8.64 5.59 -24.85
CA GLY A 203 -7.73 5.63 -25.99
C GLY A 203 -6.31 6.10 -25.63
N GLY A 204 -5.88 5.86 -24.39
CA GLY A 204 -4.51 6.08 -23.93
C GLY A 204 -4.29 7.32 -23.06
N MET A 205 -5.35 7.96 -22.56
CA MET A 205 -5.18 9.12 -21.68
C MET A 205 -4.64 8.70 -20.31
N GLU A 206 -3.80 9.57 -19.74
CA GLU A 206 -3.37 9.46 -18.35
C GLU A 206 -4.46 9.98 -17.40
N PRO A 207 -4.58 9.40 -16.17
CA PRO A 207 -5.57 9.83 -15.19
C PRO A 207 -5.51 11.34 -14.91
N ASP A 208 -4.29 11.89 -14.75
CA ASP A 208 -4.11 13.32 -14.47
C ASP A 208 -4.66 14.18 -15.59
N HIS A 209 -4.37 13.85 -16.85
CA HIS A 209 -4.87 14.60 -18.00
C HIS A 209 -6.41 14.57 -18.06
N LEU A 210 -7.00 13.40 -17.86
CA LEU A 210 -8.45 13.23 -17.85
C LEU A 210 -9.12 13.99 -16.69
N ALA A 211 -8.49 14.01 -15.51
CA ALA A 211 -8.95 14.80 -14.38
C ALA A 211 -8.89 16.31 -14.65
N HIS A 212 -7.81 16.81 -15.29
CA HIS A 212 -7.73 18.20 -15.70
C HIS A 212 -8.84 18.57 -16.70
N MET A 213 -9.15 17.69 -17.66
CA MET A 213 -10.27 17.90 -18.58
C MET A 213 -11.61 18.02 -17.85
N ALA A 214 -11.90 17.12 -16.90
CA ALA A 214 -13.12 17.15 -16.10
C ALA A 214 -13.22 18.45 -15.29
N LYS A 215 -12.13 18.85 -14.62
CA LYS A 215 -12.04 20.10 -13.84
C LYS A 215 -12.17 21.36 -14.71
N ALA A 216 -11.83 21.28 -15.99
CA ALA A 216 -12.05 22.33 -16.99
C ALA A 216 -13.48 22.34 -17.58
N GLY A 217 -14.40 21.51 -17.06
CA GLY A 217 -15.80 21.46 -17.51
C GLY A 217 -16.06 20.55 -18.70
N ASN A 218 -15.11 19.68 -19.08
CA ASN A 218 -15.36 18.69 -20.13
C ASN A 218 -16.36 17.63 -19.63
N ARG A 219 -17.56 17.62 -20.24
CA ARG A 219 -18.65 16.72 -19.88
C ARG A 219 -18.28 15.23 -20.00
N GLN A 220 -17.60 14.82 -21.06
CA GLN A 220 -17.24 13.41 -21.26
C GLN A 220 -16.25 12.92 -20.21
N ALA A 221 -15.30 13.77 -19.82
CA ALA A 221 -14.35 13.45 -18.76
C ALA A 221 -15.06 13.34 -17.39
N HIS A 222 -16.04 14.19 -17.12
CA HIS A 222 -16.86 14.10 -15.91
C HIS A 222 -17.67 12.79 -15.87
N GLU A 223 -18.39 12.47 -16.96
CA GLU A 223 -19.16 11.21 -17.10
C GLU A 223 -18.28 9.97 -16.95
N PHE A 224 -17.03 10.04 -17.42
CA PHE A 224 -16.06 8.98 -17.21
C PHE A 224 -15.77 8.76 -15.71
N TRP A 225 -15.45 9.81 -14.97
CA TRP A 225 -15.11 9.69 -13.54
C TRP A 225 -16.32 9.27 -12.69
N GLU A 226 -17.52 9.70 -13.07
CA GLU A 226 -18.77 9.25 -12.47
C GLU A 226 -18.95 7.72 -12.68
N SER A 227 -18.81 7.26 -13.93
CA SER A 227 -18.83 5.82 -14.26
C SER A 227 -17.73 5.04 -13.54
N TYR A 228 -16.52 5.57 -13.46
CA TYR A 228 -15.41 5.00 -12.69
C TYR A 228 -15.80 4.83 -11.21
N GLY A 229 -16.41 5.86 -10.63
CA GLY A 229 -16.93 5.83 -9.26
C GLY A 229 -17.97 4.73 -9.05
N HIS A 230 -18.91 4.55 -9.97
CA HIS A 230 -19.89 3.46 -9.89
C HIS A 230 -19.23 2.06 -9.91
N HIS A 231 -18.21 1.84 -10.73
CA HIS A 231 -17.48 0.57 -10.73
C HIS A 231 -16.74 0.35 -9.40
N LEU A 232 -16.09 1.39 -8.88
CA LEU A 232 -15.43 1.33 -7.57
C LEU A 232 -16.44 1.00 -6.47
N GLY A 233 -17.55 1.73 -6.38
CA GLY A 233 -18.59 1.52 -5.38
C GLY A 233 -19.24 0.13 -5.46
N ALA A 234 -19.43 -0.41 -6.67
CA ALA A 234 -19.90 -1.78 -6.85
C ALA A 234 -18.93 -2.83 -6.28
N GLY A 235 -17.62 -2.63 -6.47
CA GLY A 235 -16.61 -3.50 -5.86
C GLY A 235 -16.53 -3.35 -4.35
N LEU A 236 -16.56 -2.12 -3.86
CA LEU A 236 -16.57 -1.83 -2.42
C LEU A 236 -17.78 -2.45 -1.72
N ALA A 237 -18.96 -2.44 -2.34
CA ALA A 237 -20.16 -3.06 -1.77
C ALA A 237 -19.94 -4.53 -1.40
N SER A 238 -19.32 -5.31 -2.29
CA SER A 238 -18.97 -6.71 -2.02
C SER A 238 -18.01 -6.84 -0.84
N LEU A 239 -17.00 -5.98 -0.77
CA LEU A 239 -16.01 -5.99 0.32
C LEU A 239 -16.64 -5.60 1.67
N ILE A 240 -17.54 -4.62 1.68
CA ILE A 240 -18.23 -4.15 2.87
C ILE A 240 -19.14 -5.25 3.44
N TYR A 241 -19.85 -6.00 2.59
CA TYR A 241 -20.65 -7.13 3.07
C TYR A 241 -19.82 -8.24 3.72
N VAL A 242 -18.59 -8.44 3.26
CA VAL A 242 -17.71 -9.49 3.80
C VAL A 242 -16.97 -9.03 5.05
N LEU A 243 -16.51 -7.78 5.08
CA LEU A 243 -15.56 -7.29 6.08
C LEU A 243 -16.15 -6.28 7.06
N SER A 244 -17.22 -5.58 6.69
CA SER A 244 -17.88 -4.51 7.47
C SER A 244 -16.88 -3.59 8.20
N PRO A 245 -15.96 -2.94 7.48
CA PRO A 245 -14.91 -2.12 8.10
C PRO A 245 -15.48 -0.81 8.65
N GLU A 246 -14.73 -0.18 9.56
CA GLU A 246 -15.01 1.18 10.03
C GLU A 246 -14.64 2.21 8.96
N VAL A 247 -13.55 1.95 8.23
CA VAL A 247 -13.00 2.86 7.21
C VAL A 247 -12.54 2.07 5.99
N VAL A 248 -12.84 2.61 4.81
CA VAL A 248 -12.27 2.25 3.51
C VAL A 248 -11.42 3.43 3.03
N ALA A 249 -10.10 3.28 3.06
CA ALA A 249 -9.19 4.30 2.54
C ALA A 249 -8.88 4.05 1.06
N ILE A 250 -8.92 5.12 0.27
CA ILE A 250 -8.58 5.09 -1.16
C ILE A 250 -7.24 5.82 -1.38
N GLY A 251 -6.20 5.06 -1.68
CA GLY A 251 -4.86 5.57 -1.98
C GLY A 251 -4.42 5.26 -3.41
N GLY A 252 -3.12 5.42 -3.67
CA GLY A 252 -2.51 5.22 -4.99
C GLY A 252 -2.57 6.45 -5.89
N GLY A 253 -1.92 6.37 -7.06
CA GLY A 253 -1.77 7.52 -7.98
C GLY A 253 -3.09 8.12 -8.46
N ILE A 254 -4.16 7.34 -8.56
CA ILE A 254 -5.47 7.84 -9.02
C ILE A 254 -6.21 8.59 -7.89
N SER A 255 -5.86 8.39 -6.62
CA SER A 255 -6.54 9.03 -5.48
C SER A 255 -6.45 10.56 -5.48
N ALA A 256 -5.51 11.16 -6.23
CA ALA A 256 -5.45 12.61 -6.45
C ALA A 256 -6.69 13.18 -7.15
N SER A 257 -7.46 12.32 -7.82
CA SER A 257 -8.72 12.65 -8.50
C SER A 257 -9.95 12.18 -7.72
N ALA A 258 -9.82 11.87 -6.43
CA ALA A 258 -10.92 11.34 -5.61
C ALA A 258 -12.15 12.24 -5.59
N ASP A 259 -11.98 13.56 -5.69
CA ASP A 259 -13.07 14.52 -5.76
C ASP A 259 -14.01 14.28 -6.96
N LEU A 260 -13.51 13.69 -8.04
CA LEU A 260 -14.26 13.44 -9.27
C LEU A 260 -15.05 12.12 -9.27
N PHE A 261 -14.65 11.12 -8.47
CA PHE A 261 -15.26 9.78 -8.51
C PHE A 261 -15.78 9.26 -7.17
N LEU A 262 -15.25 9.74 -6.05
CA LEU A 262 -15.63 9.23 -4.73
C LEU A 262 -17.11 9.50 -4.38
N PRO A 263 -17.71 10.66 -4.76
CA PRO A 263 -19.15 10.86 -4.56
C PRO A 263 -20.01 9.79 -5.25
N ALA A 264 -19.70 9.44 -6.49
CA ALA A 264 -20.41 8.39 -7.23
C ALA A 264 -20.18 6.99 -6.64
N ALA A 265 -18.96 6.72 -6.16
CA ALA A 265 -18.65 5.47 -5.45
C ALA A 265 -19.43 5.33 -4.14
N ILE A 266 -19.52 6.40 -3.34
CA ILE A 266 -20.31 6.43 -2.11
C ILE A 266 -21.78 6.22 -2.42
N GLY A 267 -22.35 6.97 -3.39
CA GLY A 267 -23.75 6.79 -3.78
C GLY A 267 -24.07 5.37 -4.25
N GLU A 268 -23.15 4.72 -4.96
CA GLU A 268 -23.32 3.32 -5.37
C GLU A 268 -23.24 2.34 -4.19
N VAL A 269 -22.39 2.59 -3.19
CA VAL A 269 -22.37 1.83 -1.93
C VAL A 269 -23.68 2.01 -1.17
N GLU A 270 -24.18 3.24 -1.04
CA GLU A 270 -25.45 3.51 -0.34
C GLU A 270 -26.65 2.80 -0.98
N ARG A 271 -26.62 2.66 -2.31
CA ARG A 271 -27.65 1.96 -3.08
C ARG A 271 -27.58 0.44 -2.93
N ARG A 272 -26.38 -0.12 -2.76
CA ARG A 272 -26.13 -1.58 -2.78
C ARG A 272 -26.01 -2.20 -1.39
N VAL A 273 -25.59 -1.44 -0.39
CA VAL A 273 -25.28 -1.93 0.95
C VAL A 273 -26.39 -1.54 1.92
N LEU A 274 -26.92 -2.55 2.63
CA LEU A 274 -27.93 -2.34 3.68
C LEU A 274 -27.43 -1.31 4.71
N PRO A 275 -28.29 -0.38 5.18
CA PRO A 275 -27.91 0.65 6.15
C PRO A 275 -27.14 0.11 7.37
N GLU A 276 -27.56 -1.03 7.90
CA GLU A 276 -26.94 -1.69 9.07
C GLU A 276 -25.49 -2.13 8.80
N CYS A 277 -25.18 -2.55 7.57
CA CYS A 277 -23.83 -2.98 7.17
C CYS A 277 -22.88 -1.82 6.86
N ARG A 278 -23.38 -0.57 6.84
CA ARG A 278 -22.59 0.64 6.57
C ARG A 278 -22.74 1.70 7.66
N GLN A 279 -23.29 1.35 8.82
CA GLN A 279 -23.46 2.27 9.93
C GLN A 279 -22.09 2.73 10.43
N GLY A 280 -21.83 4.05 10.38
CA GLY A 280 -20.56 4.63 10.80
C GLY A 280 -19.39 4.41 9.84
N LEU A 281 -19.62 3.72 8.71
CA LEU A 281 -18.60 3.49 7.68
C LEU A 281 -18.15 4.82 7.07
N GLN A 282 -16.84 5.01 6.95
CA GLN A 282 -16.26 6.12 6.18
C GLN A 282 -15.53 5.60 4.94
N ILE A 283 -15.74 6.26 3.80
CA ILE A 283 -14.98 6.01 2.57
C ILE A 283 -14.25 7.30 2.24
N ILE A 284 -12.93 7.31 2.42
CA ILE A 284 -12.13 8.54 2.42
C ILE A 284 -10.80 8.37 1.67
N PRO A 285 -10.19 9.46 1.18
CA PRO A 285 -8.84 9.41 0.64
C PRO A 285 -7.81 9.01 1.72
N ALA A 286 -6.78 8.27 1.29
CA ALA A 286 -5.59 8.00 2.09
C ALA A 286 -4.79 9.29 2.38
N GLN A 287 -4.07 9.36 3.51
CA GLN A 287 -3.45 10.59 3.99
C GLN A 287 -1.92 10.64 3.79
N LEU A 288 -1.24 9.49 3.75
CA LEU A 288 0.23 9.42 3.75
C LEU A 288 0.84 9.48 2.35
N GLY A 289 0.02 9.32 1.31
CA GLY A 289 0.45 9.38 -0.09
C GLY A 289 1.67 8.48 -0.37
N GLY A 290 2.70 9.04 -1.00
CA GLY A 290 3.91 8.30 -1.38
C GLY A 290 4.78 7.76 -0.23
N LYS A 291 4.43 8.06 1.03
CA LYS A 291 5.10 7.58 2.25
C LYS A 291 4.37 6.40 2.93
N ALA A 292 3.16 6.06 2.49
CA ALA A 292 2.36 5.02 3.15
C ALA A 292 3.11 3.68 3.29
N GLY A 293 3.82 3.26 2.24
CA GLY A 293 4.61 2.02 2.22
C GLY A 293 5.72 2.00 3.26
N THR A 294 6.57 3.03 3.32
CA THR A 294 7.68 3.09 4.30
C THR A 294 7.17 3.19 5.73
N VAL A 295 6.10 3.96 5.97
CA VAL A 295 5.49 4.12 7.29
C VAL A 295 4.89 2.79 7.79
N GLY A 296 4.16 2.06 6.94
CA GLY A 296 3.59 0.79 7.37
C GLY A 296 4.62 -0.33 7.48
N ALA A 297 5.66 -0.32 6.66
CA ALA A 297 6.81 -1.19 6.86
C ALA A 297 7.44 -0.94 8.24
N ALA A 298 7.61 0.31 8.66
CA ALA A 298 8.05 0.65 10.01
C ALA A 298 7.06 0.17 11.09
N LYS A 299 5.74 0.28 10.88
CA LYS A 299 4.74 -0.27 11.81
C LYS A 299 4.90 -1.78 11.99
N LEU A 300 5.13 -2.51 10.90
CA LEU A 300 5.38 -3.95 10.96
C LEU A 300 6.67 -4.24 11.74
N ALA A 301 7.75 -3.49 11.52
CA ALA A 301 8.98 -3.62 12.31
C ALA A 301 8.75 -3.39 13.82
N CYS A 302 7.91 -2.41 14.19
CA CYS A 302 7.56 -2.16 15.60
C CYS A 302 6.94 -3.41 16.26
N SER A 303 6.21 -4.22 15.50
CA SER A 303 5.56 -5.44 16.03
C SER A 303 6.56 -6.50 16.50
N LEU A 304 7.76 -6.54 15.92
CA LEU A 304 8.84 -7.45 16.32
C LEU A 304 9.44 -7.10 17.68
N ILE A 305 9.34 -5.83 18.10
CA ILE A 305 10.02 -5.28 19.28
C ILE A 305 9.05 -4.89 20.40
N SER A 306 7.75 -4.91 20.14
CA SER A 306 6.68 -4.63 21.13
C SER A 306 6.30 -5.85 21.97
N GLY A 307 6.93 -7.01 21.73
CA GLY A 307 6.66 -8.30 22.38
C GLY A 307 7.62 -8.69 23.50
N HIS A 308 8.37 -7.75 24.09
CA HIS A 308 9.23 -7.97 25.27
C HIS A 308 8.81 -7.05 26.42
#